data_AF-A0A7J3P9E1-F1
#
_entry.id   AF-A0A7J3P9E1-F1
#
_cell.length_a   1.000
_cell.length_b   1.000
_cell.length_c   1.000
_cell.angle_alpha   90.00
_cell.angle_beta   90.00
_cell.angle_gamma   90.00
#
_symmetry.space_group_name_H-M   'P 1'
#
loop_
_entity.id
_entity.type
_entity.pdbx_description
1 polymer ?
#
loop_
_entity_poly.entity_id
_entity_poly.type
_entity_poly.pdbx_seq_one_letter_code
_entity_poly.pdbx_strand_id
1 'polypeptide(L)'
;MFIPENRSRAGEIAGLLRGMALDEIQVNTPLRPSPIRPLSREELEEVERSFGGMNFRSVYGARKSRISQVVGRKSSGYSSGPTRYSPS
;
A
#
# COMPACT_ATOMS: atom_id res chain seq x y z
N MET A 1 3.88 6.02 2.58
CA MET A 1 3.61 4.82 3.39
C MET A 1 4.27 5.00 4.75
N PHE A 2 3.55 4.72 5.83
CA PHE A 2 3.96 4.92 7.21
C PHE A 2 4.24 3.59 7.92
N ILE A 3 5.32 3.60 8.69
CA ILE A 3 5.87 2.52 9.52
C ILE A 3 6.28 3.13 10.87
N PRO A 4 6.55 2.33 11.92
CA PRO A 4 6.89 2.86 13.24
C PRO A 4 8.02 3.90 13.22
N GLU A 5 9.00 3.72 12.35
CA GLU A 5 10.21 4.53 12.23
C GLU A 5 9.96 5.92 11.64
N ASN A 6 8.92 6.10 10.81
CA ASN A 6 8.66 7.36 10.10
C ASN A 6 7.34 8.04 10.48
N ARG A 7 6.51 7.41 11.32
CA ARG A 7 5.19 7.95 11.69
C ARG A 7 5.26 9.32 12.36
N SER A 8 6.33 9.61 13.10
CA SER A 8 6.57 10.92 13.73
C SER A 8 6.77 12.07 12.74
N ARG A 9 7.11 11.77 11.48
CA ARG A 9 7.32 12.76 10.41
C ARG A 9 6.04 13.13 9.65
N ALA A 10 4.89 12.58 10.05
CA ALA A 10 3.62 12.84 9.37
C ALA A 10 3.28 14.34 9.29
N GLY A 11 3.55 15.11 10.36
CA GLY A 11 3.32 16.56 10.39
C GLY A 11 4.21 17.34 9.42
N GLU A 12 5.51 16.97 9.35
CA GLU A 12 6.46 17.56 8.40
C GLU A 12 6.01 17.32 6.96
N ILE A 13 5.66 16.07 6.64
CA ILE A 13 5.16 15.69 5.32
C ILE A 13 3.88 16.45 4.99
N ALA A 14 2.92 16.51 5.91
CA ALA A 14 1.67 17.25 5.70
C ALA A 14 1.93 18.74 5.43
N GLY A 15 2.90 19.36 6.12
CA GLY A 15 3.31 20.74 5.89
C GLY A 15 3.78 20.99 4.46
N LEU A 16 4.60 20.08 3.91
CA LEU A 16 5.06 20.16 2.52
C LEU A 16 3.91 20.05 1.51
N LEU A 17 2.91 19.21 1.80
CA LEU A 17 1.82 18.94 0.86
C LEU A 17 0.73 20.01 0.85
N ARG A 18 0.56 20.82 1.91
CA ARG A 18 -0.51 21.85 2.00
C ARG A 18 -0.46 22.90 0.88
N GLY A 19 0.70 23.15 0.30
CA GLY A 19 0.87 24.07 -0.83
C GLY A 19 0.71 23.41 -2.21
N MET A 20 0.49 22.09 -2.26
CA MET A 20 0.40 21.32 -3.49
C MET A 20 -1.07 21.04 -3.81
N ALA A 21 -1.48 21.26 -5.06
CA ALA A 21 -2.83 20.93 -5.53
C ALA A 21 -2.94 19.42 -5.83
N LEU A 22 -2.86 18.58 -4.79
CA LEU A 22 -2.98 17.13 -4.91
C LEU A 22 -4.45 16.72 -4.86
N ASP A 23 -4.85 15.84 -5.79
CA ASP A 23 -6.21 15.32 -5.84
C ASP A 23 -6.54 14.43 -4.65
N GLU A 24 -5.62 13.54 -4.23
CA GLU A 24 -5.80 12.63 -3.09
C GLU A 24 -4.44 12.18 -2.51
N ILE A 25 -4.33 12.16 -1.18
CA ILE A 25 -3.17 11.63 -0.46
C ILE A 25 -3.44 10.20 0.01
N GLN A 26 -2.50 9.30 -0.20
CA GLN A 26 -2.61 7.89 0.21
C GLN A 26 -1.82 7.60 1.50
N VAL A 27 -2.54 7.44 2.61
CA VAL A 27 -1.98 7.17 3.95
C VAL A 27 -2.03 5.67 4.24
N ASN A 28 -0.96 4.96 3.85
CA ASN A 28 -0.90 3.49 3.89
C ASN A 28 0.16 2.97 4.86
N THR A 29 0.01 1.74 5.33
CA THR A 29 1.01 0.96 6.08
C THR A 29 1.18 -0.43 5.43
N PRO A 30 2.34 -1.12 5.51
CA PRO A 30 2.55 -2.36 4.77
C PRO A 30 1.73 -3.52 5.36
N LEU A 31 0.56 -3.80 4.77
CA LEU A 31 -0.30 -4.94 5.15
C LEU A 31 0.13 -6.28 4.54
N ARG A 32 1.05 -6.25 3.56
CA ARG A 32 1.63 -7.48 3.01
C ARG A 32 2.66 -8.04 3.99
N PRO A 33 2.92 -9.37 3.97
CA PRO A 33 4.04 -9.95 4.70
C PRO A 33 5.32 -9.16 4.42
N SER A 34 5.92 -8.63 5.48
CA SER A 34 7.06 -7.72 5.47
C SER A 34 7.81 -7.89 6.79
N PRO A 35 9.15 -7.74 6.83
CA PRO A 35 9.90 -7.74 8.09
C PRO A 35 9.53 -6.55 9.00
N ILE A 36 8.93 -5.51 8.43
CA ILE A 36 8.47 -4.32 9.16
C ILE A 36 6.98 -4.48 9.45
N ARG A 37 6.61 -4.36 10.73
CA ARG A 37 5.21 -4.44 11.15
C ARG A 37 4.39 -3.28 10.57
N PRO A 38 3.12 -3.51 10.21
CA PRO A 38 2.21 -2.40 9.97
C PRO A 38 2.00 -1.59 11.24
N LEU A 39 1.61 -0.33 11.06
CA LEU A 39 1.00 0.47 12.12
C LEU A 39 -0.34 -0.15 12.53
N SER A 40 -0.68 -0.07 13.81
CA SER A 40 -2.04 -0.36 14.27
C SER A 40 -3.03 0.66 13.68
N ARG A 41 -4.32 0.40 13.85
CA ARG A 41 -5.36 1.35 13.45
C ARG A 41 -5.17 2.69 14.18
N GLU A 42 -4.94 2.63 15.49
CA GLU A 42 -4.76 3.78 16.37
C GLU A 42 -3.49 4.56 16.02
N GLU A 43 -2.38 3.87 15.77
CA GLU A 43 -1.12 4.50 15.32
C GLU A 43 -1.28 5.18 13.95
N LEU A 44 -2.09 4.61 13.05
CA LEU A 44 -2.36 5.24 11.75
C LEU A 44 -3.33 6.41 11.89
N GLU A 45 -4.32 6.36 12.79
CA GLU A 45 -5.21 7.49 13.09
C GLU A 45 -4.44 8.70 13.63
N GLU A 46 -3.38 8.49 14.43
CA GLU A 46 -2.47 9.56 14.84
C GLU A 46 -1.77 10.23 13.65
N VAL A 47 -1.35 9.44 12.67
CA VAL A 47 -0.77 9.93 11.41
C VAL A 47 -1.81 10.72 10.61
N GLU A 48 -3.02 10.18 10.46
CA GLU A 48 -4.13 10.79 9.71
C GLU A 48 -4.49 12.19 10.21
N ARG A 49 -4.40 12.43 11.53
CA ARG A 49 -4.63 13.78 12.12
C ARG A 49 -3.72 14.85 11.52
N SER A 50 -2.50 14.50 11.12
CA SER A 50 -1.56 15.44 10.48
C SER A 50 -2.10 15.94 9.13
N PHE A 51 -2.91 15.12 8.46
CA PHE A 51 -3.47 15.42 7.15
C PHE A 51 -4.83 16.12 7.20
N GLY A 52 -5.26 16.58 8.39
CA GLY A 52 -6.51 17.31 8.57
C GLY A 52 -6.66 18.50 7.61
N GLY A 53 -7.81 18.54 6.94
CA GLY A 53 -8.15 19.55 5.94
C GLY A 53 -7.66 19.25 4.52
N MET A 54 -6.95 18.16 4.29
CA MET A 54 -6.58 17.66 2.95
C MET A 54 -7.45 16.47 2.56
N ASN A 55 -7.61 16.23 1.26
CA ASN A 55 -8.24 15.02 0.77
C ASN A 55 -7.27 13.84 0.91
N PHE A 56 -7.58 12.87 1.78
CA PHE A 56 -6.76 11.68 1.94
C PHE A 56 -7.59 10.41 2.11
N ARG A 57 -6.98 9.29 1.78
CA ARG A 57 -7.53 7.94 1.97
C ARG A 57 -6.51 7.07 2.69
N SER A 58 -6.99 6.28 3.65
CA SER A 58 -6.15 5.34 4.39
C SER A 58 -6.53 3.89 4.17
N VAL A 59 -5.55 3.01 4.34
CA VAL A 59 -5.73 1.56 4.18
C VAL A 59 -6.76 0.98 5.17
N TYR A 60 -6.95 1.62 6.33
CA TYR A 60 -7.91 1.20 7.35
C TYR A 60 -9.25 1.93 7.29
N GLY A 61 -9.33 3.09 6.62
CA GLY A 61 -10.55 3.84 6.36
C GLY A 61 -11.25 3.48 5.04
N ALA A 62 -10.56 2.80 4.12
CA ALA A 62 -11.17 2.35 2.87
C ALA A 62 -12.29 1.33 3.13
N ARG A 63 -13.50 1.59 2.61
CA ARG A 63 -14.58 0.58 2.55
C ARG A 63 -14.03 -0.67 1.86
N LYS A 64 -14.06 -1.82 2.53
CA LYS A 64 -13.63 -3.11 1.95
C LYS A 64 -14.50 -3.42 0.74
N SER A 65 -13.92 -3.38 -0.45
CA SER A 65 -14.52 -3.98 -1.64
C SER A 65 -14.69 -5.48 -1.36
N ARG A 66 -15.91 -6.04 -1.50
CA ARG A 66 -16.07 -7.50 -1.50
C ARG A 66 -15.38 -8.03 -2.75
N ILE A 67 -14.15 -8.54 -2.60
CA ILE A 67 -13.45 -9.22 -3.69
C ILE A 67 -13.99 -10.64 -3.73
N SER A 68 -14.82 -10.94 -4.72
CA SER A 68 -15.10 -12.31 -5.13
C SER A 68 -13.83 -12.86 -5.76
N GLN A 69 -13.23 -13.90 -5.18
CA GLN A 69 -12.11 -14.56 -5.83
C GLN A 69 -12.58 -15.16 -7.15
N VAL A 70 -12.06 -14.64 -8.27
CA VAL A 70 -12.18 -15.33 -9.55
C VAL A 70 -11.15 -16.46 -9.52
N VAL A 71 -11.59 -17.66 -9.17
CA VAL A 71 -10.78 -18.88 -9.35
C VAL A 71 -10.64 -19.10 -10.85
N GLY A 72 -9.46 -18.77 -11.40
CA GLY A 72 -9.14 -19.01 -12.79
C GLY A 72 -9.30 -20.50 -13.12
N ARG A 73 -10.19 -20.83 -14.08
CA ARG A 73 -10.23 -22.16 -14.69
C ARG A 73 -8.87 -22.44 -15.32
N LYS A 74 -8.24 -23.56 -14.97
CA LYS A 74 -7.02 -24.04 -15.64
C LYS A 74 -7.32 -24.25 -17.12
N SER A 75 -6.70 -23.45 -17.98
CA SER A 75 -6.54 -23.80 -19.39
C SER A 75 -5.43 -24.84 -19.51
N SER A 76 -5.79 -25.98 -20.06
CA SER A 76 -4.91 -27.07 -20.45
C SER A 76 -3.93 -26.62 -21.56
N GLY A 77 -2.64 -26.88 -21.39
CA GLY A 77 -1.69 -27.01 -22.49
C GLY A 77 -0.53 -26.02 -22.50
N TYR A 78 0.54 -26.30 -21.75
CA TYR A 78 1.88 -25.85 -22.10
C TYR A 78 2.67 -27.07 -22.60
N SER A 79 2.94 -27.12 -23.91
CA SER A 79 3.86 -28.08 -24.50
C SER A 79 5.29 -27.66 -24.19
N SER A 80 6.03 -28.52 -23.52
CA SER A 80 7.45 -28.33 -23.20
C SER A 80 8.29 -28.59 -24.46
N GLY A 81 8.89 -27.55 -25.03
CA GLY A 81 10.01 -27.68 -25.98
C GLY A 81 11.34 -27.54 -25.24
N PRO A 82 12.36 -28.38 -25.48
CA PRO A 82 13.62 -28.30 -24.75
C PRO A 82 14.54 -27.22 -25.34
N THR A 83 14.82 -26.17 -24.56
CA THR A 83 15.90 -25.22 -24.86
C THR A 83 17.23 -25.86 -24.46
N ARG A 84 18.06 -26.23 -25.45
CA ARG A 84 19.46 -26.64 -25.22
C ARG A 84 20.29 -25.39 -24.90
N TYR A 85 20.89 -25.36 -23.72
CA TYR A 85 21.93 -24.41 -23.36
C TYR A 85 23.29 -25.10 -23.55
N SER A 86 24.14 -24.54 -24.42
CA SER A 86 25.54 -24.94 -24.56
C SER A 86 26.42 -23.84 -23.97
N PRO A 87 27.17 -24.08 -22.88
CA PRO A 87 28.22 -23.17 -22.46
C PRO A 87 29.50 -23.41 -23.26
N SER A 88 30.16 -22.31 -23.62
CA SER A 88 31.50 -22.24 -24.20
C SER A 88 32.59 -22.52 -23.18
#